data_AF-A0A955YBC1-F1
#
_entry.id   AF-A0A955YBC1-F1
#
_cell.length_a   1.000
_cell.length_b   1.000
_cell.length_c   1.000
_cell.angle_alpha   90.00
_cell.angle_beta   90.00
_cell.angle_gamma   90.00
#
_symmetry.space_group_name_H-M   'P 1'
#
loop_
_entity.id
_entity.type
_entity.pdbx_description
1 polymer ?
#
loop_
_entity_poly.entity_id
_entity_poly.type
_entity_poly.pdbx_seq_one_letter_code
_entity_poly.pdbx_strand_id
1 'polypeptide(L)'
;MGRVHATWCPEGASGGLFFWTPDGDLPEVLAAELPELVEAASTLDERPIVHAGPGPRRRKVAGVFRPLAEVLPLLPALRTDPGLSDSVRVWSMAARLGLELASRQAVVPSVGEGQARWRAMLHRREDRVRVDALIAALPVVARLVPTRDHGPVRIPTAELAVRGFLDGVMDALFRCGVWPGPARGWVLELADALRGDAPAFSPRDARSQGVPAKLAAWASTDR
;
A
#
# COMPACT_ATOMS: atom_id res chain seq x y z
N MET A 1 -3.63 26.20 -14.48
CA MET A 1 -3.26 25.65 -13.17
C MET A 1 -2.96 24.17 -13.35
N GLY A 2 -1.77 23.72 -12.98
CA GLY A 2 -1.41 22.30 -12.99
C GLY A 2 -2.25 21.52 -11.99
N ARG A 3 -2.49 20.23 -12.24
CA ARG A 3 -3.22 19.35 -11.32
C ARG A 3 -2.24 18.64 -10.38
N VAL A 4 -2.70 18.23 -9.19
CA VAL A 4 -1.87 17.38 -8.32
C VAL A 4 -1.81 15.96 -8.89
N HIS A 5 -0.60 15.45 -9.08
CA HIS A 5 -0.33 14.06 -9.42
C HIS A 5 0.19 13.30 -8.21
N ALA A 6 -0.23 12.04 -8.09
CA ALA A 6 0.29 11.11 -7.08
C ALA A 6 1.11 9.99 -7.75
N THR A 7 2.33 9.78 -7.27
CA THR A 7 3.22 8.72 -7.72
C THR A 7 3.52 7.73 -6.59
N TRP A 8 3.45 6.43 -6.88
CA TRP A 8 3.81 5.38 -5.92
C TRP A 8 5.31 5.38 -5.62
N CYS A 9 5.64 5.41 -4.33
CA CYS A 9 7.00 5.32 -3.80
C CYS A 9 7.06 4.07 -2.90
N PRO A 10 7.79 3.00 -3.28
CA PRO A 10 7.90 1.79 -2.46
C PRO A 10 8.82 1.95 -1.24
N GLU A 11 9.39 3.13 -1.01
CA GLU A 11 10.34 3.41 0.07
C GLU A 11 9.71 3.36 1.46
N GLY A 12 10.48 2.88 2.44
CA GLY A 12 10.00 2.69 3.80
C GLY A 12 9.25 1.36 3.98
N ALA A 13 8.81 1.09 5.20
CA ALA A 13 8.29 -0.23 5.57
C ALA A 13 7.06 -0.66 4.75
N SER A 14 6.16 0.28 4.45
CA SER A 14 4.90 0.01 3.74
C SER A 14 4.74 0.85 2.48
N GLY A 15 5.76 1.63 2.09
CA GLY A 15 5.65 2.58 0.99
C GLY A 15 4.78 3.81 1.28
N GLY A 16 4.58 4.62 0.25
CA GLY A 16 3.79 5.85 0.31
C GLY A 16 3.48 6.44 -1.06
N LEU A 17 2.79 7.58 -1.05
CA LEU A 17 2.52 8.37 -2.25
C LEU A 17 3.29 9.68 -2.19
N PHE A 18 3.86 10.05 -3.33
CA PHE A 18 4.45 11.36 -3.55
C PHE A 18 3.53 12.22 -4.40
N PHE A 19 3.07 13.33 -3.82
CA PHE A 19 2.18 14.30 -4.45
C PHE A 19 3.00 15.46 -5.02
N TRP A 20 2.77 15.81 -6.28
CA TRP A 20 3.54 16.85 -6.96
C TRP A 20 2.76 17.45 -8.13
N THR A 21 3.21 18.61 -8.63
CA THR A 21 2.68 19.26 -9.83
C THR A 21 3.82 19.47 -10.83
N PRO A 22 3.58 19.40 -12.16
CA PRO A 22 4.62 19.67 -13.15
C PRO A 22 5.13 21.12 -13.09
N ASP A 23 4.26 22.05 -12.68
CA ASP A 23 4.40 23.50 -12.83
C ASP A 23 4.90 24.22 -11.56
N GLY A 24 5.26 23.48 -10.51
CA GLY A 24 5.95 24.02 -9.32
C GLY A 24 5.09 24.67 -8.23
N ASP A 25 3.87 25.14 -8.52
CA ASP A 25 2.98 25.80 -7.54
C ASP A 25 2.24 24.82 -6.62
N LEU A 26 2.94 23.82 -6.08
CA LEU A 26 2.33 22.73 -5.34
C LEU A 26 1.52 23.18 -4.11
N PRO A 27 2.00 24.09 -3.24
CA PRO A 27 1.26 24.43 -2.01
C PRO A 27 -0.13 24.99 -2.30
N GLU A 28 -0.26 25.87 -3.29
CA GLU A 28 -1.54 26.47 -3.68
C GLU A 28 -2.47 25.44 -4.31
N VAL A 29 -1.96 24.64 -5.26
CA VAL A 29 -2.75 23.60 -5.94
C VAL A 29 -3.16 22.49 -4.96
N LEU A 30 -2.28 22.10 -4.03
CA LEU A 30 -2.58 21.09 -3.01
C LEU A 30 -3.63 21.60 -2.02
N ALA A 31 -3.57 22.88 -1.62
CA ALA A 31 -4.59 23.48 -0.76
C ALA A 31 -5.95 23.58 -1.46
N ALA A 32 -5.96 23.82 -2.78
CA ALA A 32 -7.18 23.89 -3.57
C ALA A 32 -7.79 22.50 -3.86
N GLU A 33 -6.98 21.51 -4.22
CA GLU A 33 -7.47 20.19 -4.65
C GLU A 33 -7.55 19.16 -3.51
N LEU A 34 -6.69 19.24 -2.50
CA LEU A 34 -6.50 18.21 -1.46
C LEU A 34 -6.12 18.84 -0.09
N PRO A 35 -6.96 19.71 0.49
CA PRO A 35 -6.65 20.47 1.70
C PRO A 35 -6.29 19.57 2.90
N GLU A 36 -6.85 18.36 2.97
CA GLU A 36 -6.56 17.39 4.05
C GLU A 36 -5.11 16.88 4.01
N LEU A 37 -4.43 16.96 2.86
CA LEU A 37 -3.01 16.62 2.74
C LEU A 37 -2.10 17.80 3.14
N VAL A 38 -2.63 19.03 3.17
CA VAL A 38 -1.89 20.25 3.52
C VAL A 38 -1.70 20.42 5.02
N GLU A 39 -2.69 20.08 5.85
CA GLU A 39 -2.53 20.20 7.32
C GLU A 39 -1.39 19.33 7.88
N ALA A 40 -1.02 18.27 7.16
CA ALA A 40 0.13 17.42 7.47
C ALA A 40 1.44 17.88 6.77
N ALA A 41 1.42 18.90 5.91
CA ALA A 41 2.53 19.31 5.04
C ALA A 41 3.37 20.43 5.66
N SER A 42 4.29 20.06 6.54
CA SER A 42 5.26 21.01 7.10
C SER A 42 6.49 21.25 6.21
N THR A 43 6.81 20.34 5.27
CA THR A 43 8.01 20.46 4.42
C THR A 43 7.83 19.84 3.02
N LEU A 44 8.30 20.53 1.98
CA LEU A 44 8.45 19.97 0.64
C LEU A 44 9.65 19.00 0.61
N ASP A 45 9.46 17.85 -0.03
CA ASP A 45 10.48 16.84 -0.31
C ASP A 45 10.90 16.93 -1.79
N GLU A 46 12.17 16.69 -2.10
CA GLU A 46 12.66 16.60 -3.48
C GLU A 46 12.88 15.15 -3.85
N ARG A 47 12.08 14.65 -4.81
CA ARG A 47 12.25 13.26 -5.30
C ARG A 47 12.68 13.20 -6.76
N PRO A 48 13.58 12.26 -7.11
CA PRO A 48 13.85 11.98 -8.50
C PRO A 48 12.63 11.30 -9.11
N ILE A 49 12.03 11.91 -10.12
CA ILE A 49 11.03 11.28 -10.97
C ILE A 49 11.58 11.17 -12.39
N VAL A 50 11.12 10.17 -13.13
CA VAL A 50 11.46 10.03 -14.54
C VAL A 50 10.54 10.92 -15.37
N HIS A 51 11.11 11.87 -16.09
CA HIS A 51 10.34 12.61 -17.09
C HIS A 51 10.12 11.71 -18.31
N ALA A 52 8.86 11.41 -18.62
CA ALA A 52 8.50 10.62 -19.79
C ALA A 52 8.52 11.50 -21.05
N GLY A 53 9.46 11.23 -21.96
CA GLY A 53 9.65 11.96 -23.22
C GLY A 53 10.75 11.30 -24.07
N PRO A 54 11.10 11.86 -25.25
CA PRO A 54 12.19 11.35 -26.08
C PRO A 54 13.51 11.37 -25.30
N GLY A 55 13.95 10.19 -24.87
CA GLY A 55 15.09 10.04 -23.96
C GLY A 55 14.69 10.26 -22.50
N PRO A 56 14.19 9.22 -21.78
CA PRO A 56 13.83 9.34 -20.38
C PRO A 56 15.03 9.81 -19.54
N ARG A 57 14.79 10.77 -18.65
CA ARG A 57 15.79 11.35 -17.74
C ARG A 57 15.20 11.45 -16.34
N ARG A 58 16.07 11.32 -15.33
CA ARG A 58 15.72 11.63 -13.94
C ARG A 58 15.68 13.15 -13.79
N ARG A 59 14.61 13.69 -13.23
CA ARG A 59 14.45 15.09 -12.84
C ARG A 59 14.06 15.12 -11.37
N LYS A 60 14.73 15.94 -10.57
CA LYS A 60 14.26 16.23 -9.22
C LYS A 60 13.03 17.11 -9.29
N VAL A 61 11.98 16.75 -8.57
CA VAL A 61 10.74 17.50 -8.50
C VAL A 61 10.39 17.70 -7.04
N ALA A 62 10.02 18.92 -6.69
CA ALA A 62 9.50 19.26 -5.37
C ALA A 62 8.09 18.68 -5.23
N GLY A 63 7.83 18.06 -4.09
CA GLY A 63 6.57 17.40 -3.79
C GLY A 63 6.36 17.19 -2.31
N VAL A 64 5.31 16.47 -1.97
CA VAL A 64 4.99 16.06 -0.61
C VAL A 64 4.89 14.55 -0.59
N PHE A 65 5.77 13.89 0.17
CA PHE A 65 5.66 12.46 0.41
C PHE A 65 4.76 12.19 1.62
N ARG A 66 3.90 11.17 1.50
CA ARG A 66 3.10 10.63 2.60
C ARG A 66 3.22 9.13 2.69
N PRO A 67 3.62 8.58 3.86
CA PRO A 67 3.47 7.17 4.17
C PRO A 67 2.03 6.71 3.96
N LEU A 68 1.85 5.45 3.52
CA LEU A 68 0.51 4.91 3.30
C LEU A 68 -0.39 5.01 4.53
N ALA A 69 0.15 4.77 5.73
CA ALA A 69 -0.59 4.84 6.98
C ALA A 69 -1.28 6.20 7.21
N GLU A 70 -0.68 7.30 6.75
CA GLU A 70 -1.20 8.65 6.93
C GLU A 70 -2.23 9.02 5.86
N VAL A 71 -2.01 8.58 4.61
CA VAL A 71 -2.85 8.98 3.47
C VAL A 71 -4.08 8.07 3.29
N LEU A 72 -4.03 6.83 3.81
CA LEU A 72 -5.09 5.83 3.66
C LEU A 72 -6.48 6.26 4.18
N PRO A 73 -6.61 6.98 5.31
CA PRO A 73 -7.92 7.48 5.75
C PRO A 73 -8.58 8.44 4.76
N LEU A 74 -7.78 9.16 3.97
CA LEU A 74 -8.22 10.22 3.06
C LEU A 74 -8.47 9.71 1.64
N LEU A 75 -7.56 8.88 1.12
CA LEU A 75 -7.54 8.44 -0.29
C LEU A 75 -8.88 7.91 -0.81
N PRO A 76 -9.63 7.05 -0.10
CA PRO A 76 -10.89 6.52 -0.60
C PRO A 76 -11.87 7.64 -0.95
N ALA A 77 -11.97 8.70 -0.16
CA ALA A 77 -12.95 9.77 -0.35
C ALA A 77 -12.79 10.50 -1.71
N LEU A 78 -11.56 10.54 -2.25
CA LEU A 78 -11.19 11.34 -3.42
C LEU A 78 -11.75 10.86 -4.77
N ARG A 79 -12.34 9.67 -4.86
CA ARG A 79 -12.76 9.04 -6.14
C ARG A 79 -13.70 9.91 -7.00
N THR A 80 -14.52 10.75 -6.37
CA THR A 80 -15.63 11.44 -7.03
C THR A 80 -15.28 12.82 -7.59
N ASP A 81 -14.05 13.29 -7.38
CA ASP A 81 -13.68 14.65 -7.78
C ASP A 81 -13.18 14.68 -9.25
N PRO A 82 -13.91 15.34 -10.17
CA PRO A 82 -13.50 15.49 -11.56
C PRO A 82 -12.28 16.42 -11.74
N GLY A 83 -12.00 17.28 -10.75
CA GLY A 83 -10.85 18.19 -10.72
C GLY A 83 -9.52 17.45 -10.59
N LEU A 84 -9.50 16.32 -9.88
CA LEU A 84 -8.27 15.57 -9.62
C LEU A 84 -7.62 15.02 -10.89
N SER A 85 -6.34 14.67 -10.81
CA SER A 85 -5.67 13.94 -11.88
C SER A 85 -6.03 12.45 -11.89
N ASP A 86 -5.83 11.80 -13.04
CA ASP A 86 -6.07 10.35 -13.17
C ASP A 86 -5.20 9.52 -12.23
N SER A 87 -3.97 9.97 -11.93
CA SER A 87 -3.11 9.22 -11.02
C SER A 87 -3.63 9.23 -9.59
N VAL A 88 -4.16 10.35 -9.11
CA VAL A 88 -4.80 10.43 -7.79
C VAL A 88 -6.06 9.55 -7.75
N ARG A 89 -6.90 9.60 -8.79
CA ARG A 89 -8.10 8.77 -8.90
C ARG A 89 -7.79 7.27 -8.89
N VAL A 90 -6.78 6.83 -9.64
CA VAL A 90 -6.40 5.40 -9.67
C VAL A 90 -5.90 4.93 -8.30
N TRP A 91 -5.08 5.72 -7.61
CA TRP A 91 -4.64 5.36 -6.25
C TRP A 91 -5.77 5.38 -5.22
N SER A 92 -6.75 6.29 -5.36
CA SER A 92 -7.98 6.27 -4.57
C SER A 92 -8.78 4.97 -4.76
N MET A 93 -8.93 4.51 -6.01
CA MET A 93 -9.59 3.24 -6.31
C MET A 93 -8.81 2.03 -5.77
N ALA A 94 -7.48 2.05 -5.91
CA ALA A 94 -6.62 1.00 -5.35
C ALA A 94 -6.70 0.95 -3.82
N ALA A 95 -6.75 2.10 -3.14
CA ALA A 95 -6.91 2.17 -1.69
C ALA A 95 -8.24 1.54 -1.23
N ARG A 96 -9.35 1.82 -1.93
CA ARG A 96 -10.65 1.18 -1.67
C ARG A 96 -10.58 -0.33 -1.82
N LEU A 97 -9.98 -0.84 -2.90
CA LEU A 97 -9.78 -2.28 -3.08
C LEU A 97 -8.94 -2.87 -1.94
N GLY A 98 -7.88 -2.18 -1.52
CA GLY A 98 -7.06 -2.56 -0.36
C GLY A 98 -7.88 -2.66 0.93
N LEU A 99 -8.73 -1.67 1.22
CA LEU A 99 -9.62 -1.69 2.38
C LEU A 99 -10.66 -2.83 2.30
N GLU A 100 -11.23 -3.09 1.13
CA GLU A 100 -12.17 -4.20 0.93
C GLU A 100 -11.50 -5.57 1.11
N LEU A 101 -10.26 -5.72 0.64
CA LEU A 101 -9.46 -6.92 0.90
C LEU A 101 -9.16 -7.07 2.39
N ALA A 102 -8.77 -5.97 3.07
CA ALA A 102 -8.46 -5.97 4.49
C ALA A 102 -9.69 -6.30 5.36
N SER A 103 -10.86 -5.76 5.02
CA SER A 103 -12.13 -6.05 5.69
C SER A 103 -12.52 -7.53 5.64
N ARG A 104 -12.07 -8.24 4.60
CA ARG A 104 -12.27 -9.68 4.41
C ARG A 104 -11.09 -10.51 4.92
N GLN A 105 -10.12 -9.88 5.59
CA GLN A 105 -8.89 -10.51 6.07
C GLN A 105 -8.13 -11.25 4.94
N ALA A 106 -8.21 -10.73 3.71
CA ALA A 106 -7.52 -11.27 2.55
C ALA A 106 -6.05 -10.83 2.55
N VAL A 107 -5.30 -11.34 3.52
CA VAL A 107 -3.90 -10.98 3.78
C VAL A 107 -3.10 -12.23 4.13
N VAL A 108 -1.81 -12.24 3.79
CA VAL A 108 -0.87 -13.30 4.17
C VAL A 108 0.41 -12.71 4.76
N PRO A 109 1.01 -13.36 5.77
CA PRO A 109 2.35 -13.01 6.21
C PRO A 109 3.36 -13.37 5.11
N SER A 110 4.42 -12.59 5.00
CA SER A 110 5.49 -12.76 4.02
C SER A 110 6.80 -12.19 4.54
N VAL A 111 7.89 -12.41 3.80
CA VAL A 111 9.19 -11.80 4.08
C VAL A 111 9.63 -11.03 2.83
N GLY A 112 10.08 -9.79 3.02
CA GLY A 112 10.67 -8.95 1.98
C GLY A 112 11.86 -8.19 2.54
N GLU A 113 12.99 -8.22 1.84
CA GLU A 113 14.24 -7.55 2.26
C GLU A 113 14.69 -7.93 3.68
N GLY A 114 14.47 -9.19 4.06
CA GLY A 114 14.81 -9.69 5.40
C GLY A 114 13.85 -9.25 6.52
N GLN A 115 12.76 -8.56 6.21
CA GLN A 115 11.76 -8.11 7.18
C GLN A 115 10.42 -8.82 6.98
N ALA A 116 9.74 -9.14 8.09
CA ALA A 116 8.36 -9.63 8.05
C ALA A 116 7.44 -8.55 7.49
N ARG A 117 6.52 -8.92 6.58
CA ARG A 117 5.61 -8.04 5.85
C ARG A 117 4.22 -8.67 5.73
N TRP A 118 3.17 -7.87 5.69
CA TRP A 118 1.84 -8.32 5.26
C TRP A 118 1.62 -8.05 3.77
N ARG A 119 0.97 -8.98 3.07
CA ARG A 119 0.68 -8.87 1.64
C ARG A 119 -0.76 -9.21 1.31
N ALA A 120 -1.32 -8.57 0.29
CA ALA A 120 -2.68 -8.79 -0.17
C ALA A 120 -2.86 -10.19 -0.78
N MET A 121 -3.88 -10.92 -0.34
CA MET A 121 -4.20 -12.26 -0.84
C MET A 121 -5.28 -12.21 -1.93
N LEU A 122 -4.87 -12.38 -3.19
CA LEU A 122 -5.76 -12.32 -4.36
C LEU A 122 -6.31 -13.71 -4.76
N HIS A 123 -6.99 -14.38 -3.83
CA HIS A 123 -7.50 -15.74 -4.05
C HIS A 123 -8.79 -15.76 -4.92
N ARG A 124 -9.61 -14.71 -4.85
CA ARG A 124 -10.87 -14.61 -5.61
C ARG A 124 -10.62 -14.09 -7.03
N ARG A 125 -11.43 -14.58 -7.98
CA ARG A 125 -11.33 -14.17 -9.38
C ARG A 125 -11.71 -12.70 -9.55
N GLU A 126 -12.73 -12.25 -8.83
CA GLU A 126 -13.27 -10.89 -8.86
C GLU A 126 -12.20 -9.87 -8.43
N ASP A 127 -11.42 -10.21 -7.40
CA ASP A 127 -10.33 -9.37 -6.92
C ASP A 127 -9.22 -9.25 -7.98
N ARG A 128 -8.86 -10.36 -8.64
CA ARG A 128 -7.87 -10.35 -9.74
C ARG A 128 -8.33 -9.49 -10.91
N VAL A 129 -9.59 -9.61 -11.34
CA VAL A 129 -10.15 -8.79 -12.44
C VAL A 129 -10.09 -7.30 -12.10
N ARG A 130 -10.35 -6.91 -10.85
CA ARG A 130 -10.26 -5.51 -10.41
C ARG A 130 -8.81 -5.01 -10.38
N VAL A 131 -7.86 -5.87 -9.99
CA VAL A 131 -6.43 -5.56 -10.08
C VAL A 131 -6.00 -5.37 -11.53
N ASP A 132 -6.42 -6.25 -12.43
CA ASP A 132 -6.12 -6.13 -13.86
C ASP A 132 -6.68 -4.83 -14.44
N ALA A 133 -7.89 -4.43 -14.04
CA ALA A 133 -8.48 -3.15 -14.42
C ALA A 133 -7.67 -1.95 -13.88
N LEU A 134 -7.17 -2.01 -12.64
CA LEU A 134 -6.28 -0.98 -12.08
C LEU A 134 -4.96 -0.90 -12.86
N ILE A 135 -4.37 -2.05 -13.21
CA ILE A 135 -3.11 -2.12 -13.98
C ILE A 135 -3.30 -1.49 -15.36
N ALA A 136 -4.40 -1.81 -16.04
CA ALA A 136 -4.73 -1.26 -17.35
C ALA A 136 -5.00 0.25 -17.30
N ALA A 137 -5.60 0.74 -16.22
CA ALA A 137 -5.93 2.14 -16.02
C ALA A 137 -4.76 3.00 -15.49
N LEU A 138 -3.68 2.39 -15.00
CA LEU A 138 -2.61 3.11 -14.30
C LEU A 138 -1.81 4.01 -15.25
N PRO A 139 -1.91 5.35 -15.14
CA PRO A 139 -1.16 6.25 -16.01
C PRO A 139 0.33 6.20 -15.67
N VAL A 140 1.19 6.46 -16.65
CA VAL A 140 2.66 6.43 -16.46
C VAL A 140 3.11 7.37 -15.34
N VAL A 141 2.46 8.54 -15.23
CA VAL A 141 2.73 9.54 -14.18
C VAL A 141 2.58 8.99 -12.76
N ALA A 142 1.77 7.94 -12.56
CA ALA A 142 1.55 7.31 -11.27
C ALA A 142 2.73 6.44 -10.79
N ARG A 143 3.72 6.16 -11.65
CA ARG A 143 4.83 5.23 -11.37
C ARG A 143 6.18 5.74 -11.85
N LEU A 144 6.41 7.05 -11.78
CA LEU A 144 7.64 7.70 -12.27
C LEU A 144 8.84 7.61 -11.33
N VAL A 145 8.71 7.07 -10.13
CA VAL A 145 9.84 6.86 -9.23
C VAL A 145 10.78 5.83 -9.87
N PRO A 146 12.08 6.16 -10.04
CA PRO A 146 13.01 5.25 -10.69
C PRO A 146 13.24 4.00 -9.82
N THR A 147 13.39 2.84 -10.45
CA THR A 147 13.66 1.58 -9.72
C THR A 147 15.07 1.50 -9.15
N ARG A 148 15.95 2.42 -9.55
CA ARG A 148 17.36 2.50 -9.16
C ARG A 148 17.80 3.95 -9.18
N ASP A 149 18.60 4.34 -8.18
CA ASP A 149 19.12 5.70 -8.06
C ASP A 149 20.15 6.04 -9.14
N HIS A 150 20.90 5.04 -9.61
CA HIS A 150 21.97 5.20 -10.60
C HIS A 150 21.80 4.26 -11.81
N GLY A 151 22.55 4.53 -12.88
CA GLY A 151 22.56 3.72 -14.10
C GLY A 151 21.36 3.98 -15.02
N PRO A 152 21.03 3.04 -15.94
CA PRO A 152 19.96 3.21 -16.92
C PRO A 152 18.62 3.57 -16.26
N VAL A 153 17.90 4.54 -16.83
CA VAL A 153 16.61 5.01 -16.31
C VAL A 153 15.56 3.92 -16.53
N ARG A 154 14.96 3.45 -15.43
CA ARG A 154 13.89 2.45 -15.44
C ARG A 154 12.82 2.86 -14.44
N ILE A 155 11.57 2.64 -14.80
CA ILE A 155 10.40 2.81 -13.94
C ILE A 155 9.72 1.46 -13.71
N PRO A 156 9.03 1.24 -12.58
CA PRO A 156 8.27 0.03 -12.33
C PRO A 156 7.26 -0.26 -13.44
N THR A 157 6.94 -1.53 -13.68
CA THR A 157 5.77 -1.89 -14.49
C THR A 157 4.49 -1.47 -13.75
N ALA A 158 3.38 -1.33 -14.47
CA ALA A 158 2.10 -1.02 -13.83
C ALA A 158 1.69 -2.13 -12.84
N GLU A 159 1.91 -3.39 -13.21
CA GLU A 159 1.68 -4.54 -12.34
C GLU A 159 2.48 -4.47 -11.03
N LEU A 160 3.79 -4.19 -11.09
CA LEU A 160 4.62 -4.05 -9.89
C LEU A 160 4.18 -2.87 -9.02
N ALA A 161 3.78 -1.75 -9.62
CA ALA A 161 3.32 -0.59 -8.88
C ALA A 161 2.00 -0.85 -8.15
N VAL A 162 0.99 -1.41 -8.85
CA VAL A 162 -0.31 -1.75 -8.24
C VAL A 162 -0.14 -2.81 -7.16
N ARG A 163 0.65 -3.85 -7.42
CA ARG A 163 0.90 -4.91 -6.45
C ARG A 163 1.62 -4.38 -5.21
N GLY A 164 2.68 -3.60 -5.42
CA GLY A 164 3.43 -2.97 -4.33
C GLY A 164 2.56 -2.06 -3.48
N PHE A 165 1.69 -1.25 -4.10
CA PHE A 165 0.73 -0.41 -3.39
C PHE A 165 -0.23 -1.24 -2.53
N LEU A 166 -0.87 -2.27 -3.10
CA LEU A 166 -1.82 -3.10 -2.35
C LEU A 166 -1.17 -3.86 -1.18
N ASP A 167 0.05 -4.36 -1.38
CA ASP A 167 0.84 -4.97 -0.31
C ASP A 167 1.20 -3.95 0.77
N GLY A 168 1.59 -2.74 0.37
CA GLY A 168 1.83 -1.62 1.28
C GLY A 168 0.61 -1.23 2.09
N VAL A 169 -0.59 -1.24 1.50
CA VAL A 169 -1.85 -0.95 2.21
C VAL A 169 -2.08 -2.01 3.29
N MET A 170 -1.90 -3.28 2.97
CA MET A 170 -2.03 -4.37 3.95
C MET A 170 -1.01 -4.23 5.08
N ASP A 171 0.24 -3.99 4.74
CA ASP A 171 1.32 -3.82 5.70
C ASP A 171 1.07 -2.63 6.64
N ALA A 172 0.62 -1.49 6.10
CA ALA A 172 0.26 -0.33 6.91
C ALA A 172 -0.90 -0.61 7.87
N LEU A 173 -2.02 -1.16 7.38
CA LEU A 173 -3.22 -1.42 8.20
C LEU A 173 -2.94 -2.42 9.33
N PHE A 174 -2.25 -3.52 9.03
CA PHE A 174 -1.98 -4.58 10.01
C PHE A 174 -0.85 -4.21 10.98
N ARG A 175 0.03 -3.25 10.64
CA ARG A 175 1.02 -2.69 11.57
C ARG A 175 0.45 -1.65 12.51
N CYS A 176 -0.38 -0.73 12.03
CA CYS A 176 -0.91 0.39 12.82
C CYS A 176 -1.95 -0.04 13.87
N GLY A 177 -2.25 -1.34 14.01
CA GLY A 177 -3.24 -1.83 14.96
C GLY A 177 -4.67 -1.37 14.65
N VAL A 178 -4.90 -0.76 13.47
CA VAL A 178 -6.21 -0.35 12.98
C VAL A 178 -6.92 -1.61 12.47
N TRP A 179 -7.38 -2.39 13.44
CA TRP A 179 -8.06 -3.65 13.20
C TRP A 179 -9.57 -3.41 13.20
N PRO A 180 -10.27 -3.56 12.06
CA PRO A 180 -11.72 -3.40 12.02
C PRO A 180 -12.37 -4.71 12.50
N GLY A 181 -12.55 -4.87 13.81
CA GLY A 181 -13.48 -5.86 14.36
C GLY A 181 -12.99 -6.69 15.55
N PRO A 182 -13.84 -7.48 16.20
CA PRO A 182 -13.48 -8.23 17.39
C PRO A 182 -12.79 -9.53 16.96
N ALA A 183 -11.46 -9.60 16.99
CA ALA A 183 -10.78 -10.88 16.89
C ALA A 183 -10.02 -11.17 18.19
N ARG A 184 -10.58 -12.03 19.03
CA ARG A 184 -9.74 -12.85 19.89
C ARG A 184 -9.19 -13.98 19.01
N GLY A 185 -7.88 -14.18 18.95
CA GLY A 185 -7.27 -15.28 18.22
C GLY A 185 -5.79 -15.10 17.89
N TRP A 186 -5.15 -16.19 17.46
CA TRP A 186 -3.71 -16.36 17.20
C TRP A 186 -3.04 -15.28 16.32
N VAL A 187 -3.82 -14.56 15.50
CA VAL A 187 -3.33 -13.45 14.67
C VAL A 187 -2.90 -12.25 15.51
N LEU A 188 -3.58 -11.98 16.64
CA LEU A 188 -3.20 -10.93 17.59
C LEU A 188 -1.99 -11.33 18.43
N GLU A 189 -1.93 -12.59 18.87
CA GLU A 189 -0.77 -13.14 19.58
C GLU A 189 0.50 -13.11 18.69
N LEU A 190 0.36 -13.42 17.40
CA LEU A 190 1.45 -13.29 16.43
C LEU A 190 1.83 -11.82 16.18
N ALA A 191 0.85 -10.93 16.10
CA ALA A 191 1.10 -9.51 15.89
C ALA A 191 1.80 -8.87 17.09
N ASP A 192 1.47 -9.27 18.33
CA ASP A 192 2.15 -8.81 19.54
C ASP A 192 3.55 -9.40 19.67
N ALA A 193 3.75 -10.67 19.29
CA ALA A 193 5.07 -11.29 19.23
C ALA A 193 6.01 -10.61 18.21
N LEU A 194 5.46 -10.05 17.13
CA LEU A 194 6.21 -9.29 16.13
C LEU A 194 6.50 -7.83 16.55
N ARG A 195 5.88 -7.33 17.61
CA ARG A 195 6.02 -5.95 18.11
C ARG A 195 6.94 -5.80 19.32
N GLY A 196 7.36 -6.88 19.97
CA GLY A 196 8.19 -6.83 21.18
C GLY A 196 9.67 -7.17 20.97
N ASP A 197 10.54 -6.66 21.85
CA ASP A 197 11.99 -6.97 21.92
C ASP A 197 12.30 -8.38 22.48
N ALA A 198 11.32 -9.27 22.57
CA ALA A 198 11.48 -10.59 23.17
C ALA A 198 11.95 -11.64 22.13
N PRO A 199 13.07 -12.35 22.38
CA PRO A 199 13.56 -13.40 21.49
C PRO A 199 12.81 -14.72 21.79
N ALA A 200 11.53 -14.83 21.44
CA ALA A 200 10.84 -16.09 21.61
C ALA A 200 9.62 -16.26 20.67
N PHE A 201 9.83 -16.16 19.35
CA PHE A 201 9.00 -16.95 18.45
C PHE A 201 9.50 -18.40 18.53
N SER A 202 8.79 -19.25 19.26
CA SER A 202 9.02 -20.69 19.29
C SER A 202 8.03 -21.38 18.33
N PRO A 203 8.49 -22.00 17.23
CA PRO A 203 7.64 -22.78 16.33
C PRO A 203 6.94 -23.98 17.00
N ARG A 204 7.25 -24.29 18.27
CA ARG A 204 6.57 -25.32 19.06
C ARG A 204 5.21 -24.87 19.59
N ASP A 205 4.99 -23.56 19.75
CA ASP A 205 3.72 -23.02 20.27
C ASP A 205 2.67 -22.79 19.16
N ALA A 206 3.08 -22.91 17.90
CA ALA A 206 2.17 -22.99 16.74
C ALA A 206 1.40 -24.33 16.67
N ARG A 207 1.59 -25.24 17.64
CA ARG A 207 0.89 -26.52 17.70
C ARG A 207 -0.41 -26.41 18.51
N SER A 208 -1.49 -26.19 17.78
CA SER A 208 -2.62 -27.13 17.83
C SER A 208 -3.29 -27.35 19.19
N GLN A 209 -3.80 -26.30 19.85
CA GLN A 209 -4.87 -26.53 20.84
C GLN A 209 -6.19 -26.78 20.10
N GLY A 210 -6.37 -28.03 19.67
CA GLY A 210 -7.69 -28.56 19.31
C GLY A 210 -7.74 -29.41 18.06
N VAL A 211 -6.78 -29.34 17.14
CA VAL A 211 -6.85 -30.15 15.90
C VAL A 211 -6.66 -31.66 16.18
N PRO A 212 -5.66 -32.11 16.95
CA PRO A 212 -5.53 -33.53 17.30
C PRO A 212 -6.70 -34.05 18.15
N ALA A 213 -7.21 -33.25 19.10
CA ALA A 213 -8.36 -33.62 19.92
C ALA A 213 -9.67 -33.67 19.11
N LYS A 214 -9.86 -32.75 18.15
CA LYS A 214 -11.00 -32.77 17.21
C LYS A 214 -10.90 -33.94 16.23
N LEU A 215 -9.70 -34.29 15.75
CA LEU A 215 -9.47 -35.46 14.91
C LEU A 215 -9.67 -36.77 15.69
N ALA A 216 -9.24 -36.84 16.95
CA ALA A 216 -9.49 -37.98 17.83
C ALA A 216 -10.98 -38.15 18.15
N ALA A 217 -11.71 -37.05 18.40
CA ALA A 217 -13.16 -37.06 18.58
C ALA A 217 -13.92 -37.46 17.30
N TRP A 218 -13.42 -37.04 16.13
CA TRP A 218 -13.97 -37.46 14.83
C TRP A 218 -13.75 -38.95 14.57
N ALA A 219 -12.57 -39.46 14.90
CA ALA A 219 -12.22 -40.88 14.73
C ALA A 219 -12.90 -41.82 15.76
N SER A 220 -13.46 -41.28 16.84
CA SER A 220 -14.18 -42.05 17.86
C SER A 220 -15.71 -42.06 17.69
N THR A 221 -16.27 -41.44 16.64
CA THR A 221 -17.74 -41.38 16.45
C THR A 221 -18.29 -42.43 15.47
N ASP A 222 -17.49 -43.43 15.09
CA ASP A 222 -18.00 -44.64 14.42
C ASP A 222 -17.39 -45.89 15.09
N ARG A 223 -17.99 -46.29 16.22
CA ARG A 223 -18.04 -47.69 16.65
C ARG A 223 -19.14 -47.94 17.66
#